data_AF-A0A4Y2F3V3-F1
#
_entry.id   AF-A0A4Y2F3V3-F1
#
_cell.length_a   1.000
_cell.length_b   1.000
_cell.length_c   1.000
_cell.angle_alpha   90.00
_cell.angle_beta   90.00
_cell.angle_gamma   90.00
#
_symmetry.space_group_name_H-M   'P 1'
#
loop_
_entity.id
_entity.type
_entity.pdbx_description
1 polymer ?
#
loop_
_entity_poly.entity_id
_entity_poly.type
_entity_poly.pdbx_seq_one_letter_code
_entity_poly.pdbx_strand_id
1 'polypeptide(L)'
;MLRLTESFLQTQQRLQHQRIIQANIRVSEEPVQTQQRLQQKRIRQEYLRVSEESIQIQQQQRIRKEILRTSDYREQRLRVGRPQQIKNETLILLEDKCLSICGEKLLQLGLPVPTIQAHHTLDRDLLREANHDITISQHMVEGNKPRLTEDQRTDYETVMNLIAEGNGGILFLEPLVELERHF
;
A
#
# COMPACT_ATOMS: atom_id res chain seq x y z
N MET A 1 -29.43 51.86 28.09
CA MET A 1 -30.82 51.35 28.06
C MET A 1 -30.78 49.82 28.13
N LEU A 2 -31.23 49.26 29.24
CA LEU A 2 -31.21 47.82 29.56
C LEU A 2 -32.18 47.06 28.65
N ARG A 3 -31.73 46.00 27.97
CA ARG A 3 -32.62 45.01 27.36
C ARG A 3 -33.18 44.14 28.48
N LEU A 4 -34.41 44.42 28.91
CA LEU A 4 -35.17 43.52 29.78
C LEU A 4 -35.37 42.20 29.03
N THR A 5 -34.98 41.08 29.63
CA THR A 5 -35.30 39.75 29.14
C THR A 5 -36.80 39.52 29.27
N GLU A 6 -37.53 39.62 28.16
CA GLU A 6 -38.95 39.29 28.09
C GLU A 6 -39.18 37.81 28.41
N SER A 7 -40.27 37.50 29.11
CA SER A 7 -40.67 36.10 29.32
C SER A 7 -41.15 35.47 28.01
N PHE A 8 -41.15 34.13 27.95
CA PHE A 8 -41.65 33.40 26.78
C PHE A 8 -43.09 33.80 26.44
N LEU A 9 -43.96 33.92 27.45
CA LEU A 9 -45.37 34.30 27.26
C LEU A 9 -45.50 35.74 26.72
N GLN A 10 -44.69 36.68 27.23
CA GLN A 10 -44.65 38.05 26.73
C GLN A 10 -44.15 38.11 25.27
N THR A 11 -43.12 37.33 24.95
CA THR A 11 -42.59 37.23 23.57
C THR A 11 -43.67 36.67 22.62
N GLN A 12 -44.37 35.62 23.03
CA GLN A 12 -45.45 35.04 22.23
C GLN A 12 -46.60 36.03 22.03
N GLN A 13 -47.06 36.70 23.09
CA GLN A 13 -48.11 37.71 22.99
C GLN A 13 -47.73 38.87 22.06
N ARG A 14 -46.48 39.37 22.16
CA ARG A 14 -45.97 40.41 21.26
C ARG A 14 -45.96 39.94 19.81
N LEU A 15 -45.48 38.72 19.53
CA LEU A 15 -45.46 38.18 18.18
C LEU A 15 -46.86 37.97 17.61
N GLN A 16 -47.82 37.52 18.42
CA GLN A 16 -49.22 37.39 18.00
C GLN A 16 -49.84 38.75 17.68
N HIS A 17 -49.65 39.74 18.56
CA HIS A 17 -50.11 41.11 18.31
C HIS A 17 -49.50 41.69 17.03
N GLN A 18 -48.19 41.47 16.82
CA GLN A 18 -47.50 41.89 15.60
C GLN A 18 -48.04 41.20 14.35
N ARG A 19 -48.41 39.91 14.42
CA ARG A 19 -49.04 39.18 13.31
C ARG A 19 -50.41 39.78 12.95
N ILE A 20 -51.25 40.08 13.94
CA ILE A 20 -52.57 40.68 13.74
C ILE A 20 -52.43 42.07 13.09
N ILE A 21 -51.52 42.91 13.61
CA ILE A 21 -51.25 44.23 13.04
C ILE A 21 -50.77 44.10 11.58
N GLN A 22 -49.82 43.21 11.31
CA GLN A 22 -49.33 43.01 9.95
C GLN A 22 -50.41 42.47 9.01
N ALA A 23 -51.32 41.62 9.48
CA ALA A 23 -52.43 41.12 8.68
C ALA A 23 -53.40 42.25 8.30
N ASN A 24 -53.76 43.10 9.26
CA ASN A 24 -54.64 44.24 9.01
C ASN A 24 -54.02 45.26 8.04
N ILE A 25 -52.72 45.54 8.17
CA ILE A 25 -51.98 46.41 7.24
C ILE A 25 -52.04 45.82 5.83
N ARG A 26 -51.77 44.52 5.65
CA ARG A 26 -51.81 43.85 4.34
C ARG A 26 -53.18 43.85 3.70
N VAL A 27 -54.26 43.80 4.48
CA VAL A 27 -55.65 43.85 3.98
C VAL A 27 -56.00 45.25 3.48
N SER A 28 -55.38 46.30 4.02
CA SER A 28 -55.57 47.69 3.63
C SER A 28 -54.52 48.21 2.62
N GLU A 29 -53.60 47.36 2.15
CA GLU A 29 -52.56 47.74 1.18
C GLU A 29 -53.18 48.01 -0.21
N GLU A 30 -52.82 49.12 -0.84
CA GLU A 30 -53.18 49.35 -2.24
C GLU A 30 -52.44 48.36 -3.17
N PRO A 31 -52.97 48.07 -4.38
CA PRO A 31 -52.35 47.13 -5.31
C PRO A 31 -50.89 47.44 -5.65
N VAL A 32 -50.56 48.73 -5.81
CA VAL A 32 -49.19 49.19 -6.12
C VAL A 32 -48.23 48.92 -4.94
N GLN A 33 -48.68 49.17 -3.71
CA GLN A 33 -47.91 48.92 -2.49
C GLN A 33 -47.68 47.41 -2.29
N THR A 34 -48.73 46.60 -2.56
CA THR A 34 -48.64 45.14 -2.54
C THR A 34 -47.59 44.63 -3.53
N GLN A 35 -47.61 45.14 -4.77
CA GLN A 35 -46.64 44.78 -5.81
C GLN A 35 -45.22 45.16 -5.40
N GLN A 36 -45.01 46.35 -4.85
CA GLN A 36 -43.69 46.82 -4.40
C GLN A 36 -43.14 45.95 -3.26
N ARG A 37 -43.97 45.59 -2.27
CA ARG A 37 -43.58 44.69 -1.18
C ARG A 37 -43.18 43.31 -1.69
N LEU A 38 -43.92 42.75 -2.65
CA LEU A 38 -43.57 41.46 -3.27
C LEU A 38 -42.30 41.54 -4.09
N GLN A 39 -42.06 42.64 -4.83
CA GLN A 39 -40.80 42.87 -5.54
C GLN A 39 -39.61 42.93 -4.57
N GLN A 40 -39.72 43.70 -3.49
CA GLN A 40 -38.66 43.77 -2.47
C GLN A 40 -38.40 42.40 -1.83
N LYS A 41 -39.45 41.61 -1.58
CA LYS A 41 -39.31 40.24 -1.06
C LYS A 41 -38.55 39.34 -2.05
N ARG A 42 -38.86 39.41 -3.35
CA ARG A 42 -38.14 38.68 -4.40
C ARG A 42 -36.67 39.07 -4.47
N ILE A 43 -36.38 40.37 -4.52
CA ILE A 43 -35.01 40.89 -4.58
C ILE A 43 -34.21 40.41 -3.37
N ARG A 44 -34.79 40.46 -2.17
CA ARG A 44 -34.13 40.00 -0.94
C ARG A 44 -33.85 38.49 -0.95
N GLN A 45 -34.80 37.69 -1.43
CA GLN A 45 -34.61 36.24 -1.56
C GLN A 45 -33.54 35.90 -2.59
N GLU A 46 -33.55 36.60 -3.72
CA GLU A 46 -32.55 36.44 -4.78
C GLU A 46 -31.14 36.76 -4.29
N TYR A 47 -30.98 37.87 -3.56
CA TYR A 47 -29.70 38.24 -2.96
C TYR A 47 -29.18 37.18 -1.99
N LEU A 48 -30.05 36.59 -1.16
CA LEU A 48 -29.67 35.52 -0.25
C LEU A 48 -29.24 34.26 -1.02
N ARG A 49 -30.00 33.84 -2.04
CA ARG A 49 -29.66 32.69 -2.87
C ARG A 49 -28.31 32.87 -3.56
N VAL A 50 -28.10 34.02 -4.21
CA VAL A 50 -26.84 34.35 -4.89
C VAL A 50 -25.68 34.37 -3.90
N SER A 51 -25.90 34.87 -2.68
CA SER A 51 -24.88 34.84 -1.62
C SER A 51 -24.55 33.40 -1.17
N GLU A 52 -25.53 32.53 -1.05
CA GLU A 52 -25.34 31.11 -0.70
C GLU A 52 -24.58 30.36 -1.81
N GLU A 53 -24.95 30.58 -3.07
CA GLU A 53 -24.25 30.03 -4.24
C GLU A 53 -22.79 30.50 -4.28
N SER A 54 -22.55 31.77 -3.98
CA SER A 54 -21.18 32.34 -3.89
C SER A 54 -20.34 31.65 -2.81
N ILE A 55 -20.93 31.40 -1.64
CA ILE A 55 -20.27 30.67 -0.55
C ILE A 55 -19.99 29.21 -0.96
N GLN A 56 -20.94 28.56 -1.63
CA GLN A 56 -20.80 27.19 -2.09
C GLN A 56 -19.67 27.06 -3.14
N ILE A 57 -19.61 27.99 -4.09
CA ILE A 57 -18.53 28.04 -5.09
C ILE A 57 -17.17 28.22 -4.40
N GLN A 58 -17.09 29.12 -3.41
CA GLN A 58 -15.87 29.34 -2.67
C GLN A 58 -15.45 28.09 -1.88
N GLN A 59 -16.39 27.38 -1.25
CA GLN A 59 -16.14 26.11 -0.57
C GLN A 59 -15.64 25.04 -1.54
N GLN A 60 -16.28 24.91 -2.70
CA GLN A 60 -15.85 23.97 -3.74
C GLN A 60 -14.42 24.24 -4.20
N GLN A 61 -14.05 25.52 -4.37
CA GLN A 61 -12.68 25.90 -4.70
C GLN A 61 -11.69 25.56 -3.59
N ARG A 62 -12.05 25.73 -2.31
CA ARG A 62 -11.20 25.34 -1.17
C ARG A 62 -10.97 23.84 -1.14
N ILE A 63 -12.03 23.04 -1.32
CA ILE A 63 -11.94 21.57 -1.38
C ILE A 63 -11.05 21.14 -2.54
N ARG A 64 -11.24 21.73 -3.73
CA ARG A 64 -10.41 21.43 -4.91
C ARG A 64 -8.92 21.70 -4.66
N LYS A 65 -8.59 22.83 -4.02
CA LYS A 65 -7.19 23.15 -3.67
C LYS A 65 -6.60 22.15 -2.68
N GLU A 66 -7.39 21.66 -1.73
CA GLU A 66 -6.94 20.68 -0.75
C GLU A 66 -6.72 19.29 -1.34
N ILE A 67 -7.60 18.87 -2.26
CA ILE A 67 -7.43 17.64 -3.03
C ILE A 67 -6.15 17.69 -3.86
N LEU A 68 -5.87 18.82 -4.52
CA LEU A 68 -4.65 18.99 -5.31
C LEU A 68 -3.40 18.87 -4.44
N ARG A 69 -3.36 19.61 -3.32
CA ARG A 69 -2.24 19.52 -2.36
C ARG A 69 -2.01 18.09 -1.87
N THR A 70 -3.07 17.41 -1.45
CA THR A 70 -2.96 16.03 -0.95
C THR A 70 -2.50 15.05 -2.03
N SER A 71 -2.91 15.24 -3.28
CA SER A 71 -2.39 14.48 -4.42
C SER A 71 -0.89 14.71 -4.62
N ASP A 72 -0.43 15.96 -4.62
CA ASP A 72 0.98 16.32 -4.78
C ASP A 72 1.85 15.71 -3.67
N TYR A 73 1.41 15.80 -2.41
CA TYR A 73 2.11 15.17 -1.29
C TYR A 73 2.19 13.65 -1.42
N ARG A 74 1.11 13.00 -1.87
CA ARG A 74 1.09 11.54 -2.10
C ARG A 74 2.03 11.14 -3.23
N GLU A 75 2.01 11.87 -4.34
CA GLU A 75 2.89 11.60 -5.47
C GLU A 75 4.35 11.80 -5.08
N GLN A 76 4.67 12.85 -4.33
CA GLN A 76 6.01 13.12 -3.86
C GLN A 76 6.51 12.06 -2.88
N ARG A 77 5.66 11.60 -1.95
CA ARG A 77 5.98 10.49 -1.04
C ARG A 77 6.24 9.19 -1.81
N LEU A 78 5.44 8.90 -2.84
CA LEU A 78 5.65 7.74 -3.74
C LEU A 78 6.92 7.90 -4.59
N ARG A 79 7.30 9.12 -4.98
CA ARG A 79 8.56 9.40 -5.69
C ARG A 79 9.79 9.18 -4.81
N VAL A 80 9.71 9.44 -3.51
CA VAL A 80 10.83 9.22 -2.59
C VAL A 80 10.96 7.76 -2.16
N GLY A 81 9.85 7.02 -2.03
CA GLY A 81 9.86 5.59 -1.67
C GLY A 81 10.28 4.65 -2.81
N ARG A 82 9.87 4.92 -4.05
CA ARG A 82 10.16 4.07 -5.22
C ARG A 82 11.66 3.84 -5.48
N PRO A 83 12.55 4.84 -5.41
CA PRO A 83 13.98 4.63 -5.63
C PRO A 83 14.61 3.66 -4.64
N GLN A 84 14.19 3.64 -3.38
CA GLN A 84 14.76 2.72 -2.39
C GLN A 84 14.30 1.29 -2.62
N GLN A 85 13.03 1.11 -2.98
CA GLN A 85 12.49 -0.21 -3.32
C GLN A 85 13.18 -0.79 -4.56
N ILE A 86 13.28 0.01 -5.64
CA ILE A 86 13.95 -0.40 -6.88
C ILE A 86 15.41 -0.75 -6.63
N LYS A 87 16.12 0.05 -5.81
CA LYS A 87 17.50 -0.25 -5.42
C LYS A 87 17.61 -1.58 -4.69
N ASN A 88 16.72 -1.84 -3.73
CA ASN A 88 16.74 -3.09 -2.97
C ASN A 88 16.44 -4.31 -3.85
N GLU A 89 15.43 -4.22 -4.71
CA GLU A 89 15.09 -5.27 -5.69
C GLU A 89 16.26 -5.53 -6.65
N THR A 90 16.95 -4.47 -7.10
CA THR A 90 18.14 -4.59 -7.95
C THR A 90 19.28 -5.30 -7.22
N LEU A 91 19.51 -4.98 -5.94
CA LEU A 91 20.53 -5.65 -5.12
C LEU A 91 20.20 -7.13 -4.88
N ILE A 92 18.93 -7.48 -4.68
CA ILE A 92 18.49 -8.88 -4.55
C ILE A 92 18.81 -9.64 -5.84
N LEU A 93 18.39 -9.12 -6.99
CA LEU A 93 18.65 -9.74 -8.29
C LEU A 93 20.14 -9.87 -8.60
N LEU A 94 20.94 -8.87 -8.21
CA LEU A 94 22.39 -8.91 -8.38
C LEU A 94 23.02 -9.98 -7.47
N GLU A 95 22.59 -10.08 -6.22
CA GLU A 95 23.07 -11.10 -5.29
C GLU A 95 22.78 -12.51 -5.81
N ASP A 96 21.58 -12.76 -6.34
CA ASP A 96 21.23 -14.05 -6.92
C ASP A 96 22.15 -14.43 -8.09
N LYS A 97 22.54 -13.46 -8.92
CA LYS A 97 23.48 -13.72 -10.03
C LYS A 97 24.89 -13.96 -9.53
N CYS A 98 25.37 -13.21 -8.55
CA CYS A 98 26.67 -13.45 -7.93
C CYS A 98 26.74 -14.85 -7.33
N LEU A 99 25.72 -15.25 -6.58
CA LEU A 99 25.62 -16.59 -6.02
C LEU A 99 25.59 -17.68 -7.09
N SER A 100 24.89 -17.46 -8.20
CA SER A 100 24.85 -18.43 -9.30
C SER A 100 26.17 -18.55 -10.06
N ILE A 101 26.97 -17.48 -10.14
CA ILE A 101 28.21 -17.45 -10.94
C ILE A 101 29.42 -17.88 -10.10
N CYS A 102 29.59 -17.31 -8.91
CA CYS A 102 30.77 -17.51 -8.07
C CYS A 102 30.46 -17.99 -6.64
N GLY A 103 29.19 -18.15 -6.26
CA GLY A 103 28.81 -18.62 -4.92
C GLY A 103 28.99 -17.58 -3.81
N GLU A 104 29.46 -16.38 -4.13
CA GLU A 104 29.73 -15.32 -3.16
C GLU A 104 28.52 -14.37 -3.03
N LYS A 105 28.23 -13.95 -1.80
CA LYS A 105 27.23 -12.91 -1.49
C LYS A 105 27.78 -11.53 -1.85
N LEU A 106 26.89 -10.55 -1.98
CA LEU A 106 27.31 -9.16 -2.25
C LEU A 106 28.25 -8.63 -1.16
N LEU A 107 28.01 -8.99 0.11
CA LEU A 107 28.88 -8.62 1.22
C LEU A 107 30.34 -9.07 1.00
N GLN A 108 30.54 -10.28 0.49
CA GLN A 108 31.86 -10.88 0.27
C GLN A 108 32.58 -10.22 -0.91
N LEU A 109 31.83 -9.66 -1.86
CA LEU A 109 32.33 -8.87 -2.98
C LEU A 109 32.51 -7.37 -2.64
N GLY A 110 32.32 -6.97 -1.38
CA GLY A 110 32.41 -5.57 -0.95
C GLY A 110 31.25 -4.69 -1.40
N LEU A 111 30.12 -5.29 -1.78
CA LEU A 111 28.93 -4.60 -2.27
C LEU A 111 27.85 -4.45 -1.18
N PRO A 112 26.90 -3.50 -1.34
CA PRO A 112 25.83 -3.28 -0.39
C PRO A 112 24.94 -4.51 -0.20
N VAL A 113 24.61 -4.81 1.05
CA VAL A 113 23.77 -5.97 1.40
C VAL A 113 22.29 -5.66 1.12
N PRO A 114 21.56 -6.53 0.40
CA PRO A 114 20.13 -6.35 0.20
C PRO A 114 19.36 -6.54 1.50
N THR A 115 18.28 -5.80 1.67
CA THR A 115 17.31 -6.02 2.75
C THR A 115 16.38 -7.15 2.33
N ILE A 116 16.63 -8.35 2.86
CA ILE A 116 15.87 -9.56 2.54
C ILE A 116 14.70 -9.71 3.52
N GLN A 117 13.49 -9.85 2.99
CA GLN A 117 12.31 -10.26 3.76
C GLN A 117 12.21 -11.80 3.77
N ALA A 118 11.62 -12.37 4.82
CA ALA A 118 11.63 -13.82 5.05
C ALA A 118 11.10 -14.66 3.86
N HIS A 119 10.10 -14.17 3.12
CA HIS A 119 9.53 -14.86 1.96
C HIS A 119 10.52 -14.94 0.77
N HIS A 120 11.37 -13.92 0.57
CA HIS A 120 12.38 -13.94 -0.49
C HIS A 120 13.47 -15.00 -0.25
N THR A 121 13.72 -15.40 1.01
CA THR A 121 14.75 -16.41 1.32
C THR A 121 14.30 -17.81 0.89
N LEU A 122 13.04 -18.16 1.18
CA LEU A 122 12.47 -19.48 0.85
C LEU A 122 12.38 -19.69 -0.67
N ASP A 123 11.87 -18.70 -1.40
CA ASP A 123 11.78 -18.78 -2.87
C ASP A 123 13.16 -18.90 -3.52
N ARG A 124 14.16 -18.22 -2.95
CA ARG A 124 15.55 -18.24 -3.45
C ARG A 124 16.20 -19.61 -3.25
N ASP A 125 16.08 -20.21 -2.08
CA ASP A 125 16.67 -21.53 -1.84
C ASP A 125 16.03 -22.60 -2.74
N LEU A 126 14.71 -22.54 -2.93
CA LEU A 126 13.99 -23.41 -3.87
C LEU A 126 14.47 -23.24 -5.32
N LEU A 127 14.62 -22.00 -5.78
CA LEU A 127 15.10 -21.71 -7.14
C LEU A 127 16.56 -22.12 -7.34
N ARG A 128 17.42 -21.99 -6.32
CA ARG A 128 18.80 -22.49 -6.38
C ARG A 128 18.82 -24.00 -6.52
N GLU A 129 18.02 -24.69 -5.73
CA GLU A 129 17.96 -26.16 -5.72
C GLU A 129 17.33 -26.73 -7.00
N ALA A 130 16.42 -26.00 -7.64
CA ALA A 130 15.85 -26.38 -8.94
C ALA A 130 16.80 -26.11 -10.13
N ASN A 131 17.76 -25.19 -10.00
CA ASN A 131 18.64 -24.76 -11.10
C ASN A 131 19.99 -25.50 -11.10
N HIS A 132 19.95 -26.84 -11.07
CA HIS A 132 21.15 -27.66 -11.21
C HIS A 132 21.32 -28.12 -12.66
N ASP A 133 22.55 -28.07 -13.18
CA ASP A 133 22.86 -28.62 -14.50
C ASP A 133 22.86 -30.16 -14.42
N ILE A 134 21.78 -30.75 -14.91
CA ILE A 134 21.57 -32.20 -14.89
C ILE A 134 22.66 -32.92 -15.68
N THR A 135 23.16 -32.33 -16.77
CA THR A 135 24.18 -32.96 -17.62
C THR A 135 25.52 -33.02 -16.91
N ILE A 136 25.94 -31.93 -16.28
CA ILE A 136 27.18 -31.91 -15.48
C ILE A 136 27.05 -32.87 -14.29
N SER A 137 25.92 -32.85 -13.59
CA SER A 137 25.67 -33.71 -12.44
C SER A 137 25.71 -35.20 -12.80
N GLN A 138 25.06 -35.59 -13.90
CA GLN A 138 25.10 -36.96 -14.42
C GLN A 138 26.53 -37.40 -14.75
N HIS A 139 27.29 -36.56 -15.45
CA HIS A 139 28.69 -36.85 -15.79
C HIS A 139 29.55 -37.03 -14.53
N MET A 140 29.37 -36.19 -13.51
CA MET A 140 30.08 -36.32 -12.23
C MET A 140 29.73 -37.62 -11.48
N VAL A 141 28.46 -38.03 -11.49
CA VAL A 141 28.02 -39.28 -10.87
C VAL A 141 28.63 -40.47 -11.61
N GLU A 142 28.54 -40.52 -12.94
CA GLU A 142 29.07 -41.61 -13.75
C GLU A 142 30.59 -41.76 -13.62
N GLY A 143 31.33 -40.64 -13.57
CA GLY A 143 32.78 -40.65 -13.39
C GLY A 143 33.23 -41.11 -12.00
N ASN A 144 32.43 -40.86 -10.96
CA ASN A 144 32.77 -41.23 -9.58
C ASN A 144 32.23 -42.61 -9.16
N LYS A 145 31.19 -43.12 -9.82
CA LYS A 145 30.59 -44.43 -9.51
C LYS A 145 31.60 -45.59 -9.47
N PRO A 146 32.59 -45.70 -10.37
CA PRO A 146 33.62 -46.75 -10.30
C PRO A 146 34.61 -46.57 -9.14
N ARG A 147 34.70 -45.36 -8.56
CA ARG A 147 35.65 -44.99 -7.50
C ARG A 147 35.09 -45.22 -6.09
N LEU A 148 33.82 -45.62 -5.98
CA LEU A 148 33.18 -45.90 -4.70
C LEU A 148 33.79 -47.15 -4.05
N THR A 149 34.00 -47.06 -2.74
CA THR A 149 34.24 -48.23 -1.89
C THR A 149 32.98 -49.09 -1.79
N GLU A 150 33.11 -50.31 -1.28
CA GLU A 150 31.98 -51.24 -1.15
C GLU A 150 30.88 -50.69 -0.24
N ASP A 151 31.26 -50.07 0.89
CA ASP A 151 30.32 -49.44 1.83
C ASP A 151 29.58 -48.27 1.16
N GLN A 152 30.32 -47.37 0.50
CA GLN A 152 29.73 -46.23 -0.22
C GLN A 152 28.83 -46.68 -1.39
N ARG A 153 29.19 -47.78 -2.06
CA ARG A 153 28.37 -48.35 -3.14
C ARG A 153 27.06 -48.89 -2.59
N THR A 154 27.12 -49.59 -1.46
CA THR A 154 25.93 -50.11 -0.76
C THR A 154 24.99 -48.97 -0.36
N ASP A 155 25.53 -47.88 0.19
CA ASP A 155 24.74 -46.70 0.55
C ASP A 155 24.14 -46.03 -0.70
N TYR A 156 24.94 -45.83 -1.75
CA TYR A 156 24.48 -45.27 -3.01
C TYR A 156 23.31 -46.08 -3.62
N GLU A 157 23.44 -47.41 -3.68
CA GLU A 157 22.39 -48.28 -4.21
C GLU A 157 21.12 -48.24 -3.36
N THR A 158 21.27 -48.19 -2.03
CA THR A 158 20.15 -48.02 -1.10
C THR A 158 19.38 -46.72 -1.37
N VAL A 159 20.08 -45.60 -1.53
CA VAL A 159 19.48 -44.31 -1.87
C VAL A 159 18.75 -44.38 -3.21
N MET A 160 19.38 -44.95 -4.24
CA MET A 160 18.78 -45.05 -5.57
C MET A 160 17.53 -45.92 -5.59
N ASN A 161 17.51 -47.01 -4.82
CA ASN A 161 16.33 -47.86 -4.67
C ASN A 161 15.19 -47.13 -3.94
N LEU A 162 15.49 -46.40 -2.86
CA LEU A 162 14.48 -45.58 -2.16
C LEU A 162 13.83 -44.54 -3.09
N ILE A 163 14.64 -43.88 -3.93
CA ILE A 163 14.15 -42.93 -4.93
C ILE A 163 13.27 -43.64 -5.97
N ALA A 164 13.71 -44.78 -6.50
CA ALA A 164 12.99 -45.53 -7.52
C ALA A 164 11.64 -46.08 -7.03
N GLU A 165 11.57 -46.46 -5.75
CA GLU A 165 10.34 -46.93 -5.09
C GLU A 165 9.40 -45.79 -4.69
N GLY A 166 9.84 -44.53 -4.79
CA GLY A 166 9.09 -43.37 -4.32
C GLY A 166 8.96 -43.30 -2.79
N ASN A 167 9.82 -44.02 -2.08
CA ASN A 167 9.85 -44.05 -0.63
C ASN A 167 10.52 -42.76 -0.12
N GLY A 168 9.70 -41.74 0.10
CA GLY A 168 10.14 -40.46 0.66
C GLY A 168 10.70 -40.59 2.08
N GLY A 169 11.68 -39.76 2.42
CA GLY A 169 12.32 -39.76 3.73
C GLY A 169 13.44 -38.72 3.81
N ILE A 170 14.01 -38.56 5.01
CA ILE A 170 15.19 -37.71 5.23
C ILE A 170 16.37 -38.63 5.51
N LEU A 171 17.45 -38.48 4.75
CA LEU A 171 18.69 -39.21 4.92
C LEU A 171 19.77 -38.27 5.47
N PHE A 172 20.53 -38.74 6.46
CA PHE A 172 21.68 -38.03 6.98
C PHE A 172 22.94 -38.70 6.44
N LEU A 173 23.67 -37.98 5.59
CA LEU A 173 24.96 -38.43 5.08
C LEU A 173 26.06 -37.89 5.99
N GLU A 174 26.86 -38.77 6.57
CA GLU A 174 28.06 -38.35 7.29
C GLU A 174 29.16 -38.01 6.29
N PRO A 175 29.78 -36.81 6.37
CA PRO A 175 30.90 -36.47 5.51
C PRO A 175 32.11 -37.34 5.89
N LEU A 176 32.75 -37.93 4.88
CA LEU A 176 34.06 -38.55 5.05
C LEU A 176 35.06 -37.48 5.45
N VAL A 177 35.61 -37.60 6.66
CA VAL A 177 36.79 -36.84 7.05
C VAL A 177 37.93 -37.36 6.19
N GLU A 178 38.26 -36.67 5.10
CA GLU A 178 39.52 -36.91 4.41
C GLU A 178 40.65 -36.56 5.40
N LEU A 179 41.27 -37.59 5.97
CA LEU A 179 42.62 -37.44 6.50
C LEU A 179 43.49 -36.95 5.35
N GLU A 180 43.90 -35.69 5.44
CA GLU A 180 44.89 -35.05 4.59
C GLU A 180 46.03 -36.04 4.31
N ARG A 181 46.05 -36.58 3.08
CA ARG A 181 47.24 -37.28 2.60
C ARG A 181 48.27 -36.22 2.30
N HIS A 182 49.26 -36.13 3.18
CA HIS A 182 50.55 -35.50 2.96
C HIS A 182 51.01 -35.61 1.50
N PHE A 183 51.25 -34.45 0.87
CA PHE A 183 52.45 -34.15 0.08
C PHE A 183 52.69 -32.65 0.11
#